data_AF-A0AB36E7H2-F1
#
_entry.id   AF-A0AB36E7H2-F1
#
_cell.length_a   1.000
_cell.length_b   1.000
_cell.length_c   1.000
_cell.angle_alpha   90.00
_cell.angle_beta   90.00
_cell.angle_gamma   90.00
#
_symmetry.space_group_name_H-M   'P 1'
#
loop_
_entity.id
_entity.type
_entity.pdbx_description
1 polymer ?
#
loop_
_entity_poly.entity_id
_entity_poly.type
_entity_poly.pdbx_seq_one_letter_code
_entity_poly.pdbx_strand_id
1 'polypeptide(L)'
;MDFQFTHYLGNVHAKCSMEHIALANWFNSEVRSNPQAFLTALSACEQIKNNDEVTLIGSEYTLFINTDEVMIRANNLAIETDEILEDDFHYYDEESIAFCGTTDFIHFLNAYFEFIA
;
A
#
# COMPACT_ATOMS: atom_id res chain seq x y z
N MET A 1 5.99 11.72 -2.52
CA MET A 1 4.73 11.50 -1.76
C MET A 1 4.80 12.18 -0.39
N ASP A 2 3.72 12.81 0.09
CA ASP A 2 3.63 13.40 1.44
C ASP A 2 2.92 12.48 2.43
N PHE A 3 3.46 12.35 3.65
CA PHE A 3 2.88 11.52 4.71
C PHE A 3 3.29 11.99 6.12
N GLN A 4 2.55 11.51 7.13
CA GLN A 4 2.83 11.74 8.54
C GLN A 4 2.46 10.50 9.38
N PHE A 5 3.33 10.15 10.33
CA PHE A 5 3.04 9.16 11.37
C PHE A 5 2.67 9.82 12.69
N THR A 6 1.73 9.22 13.42
CA THR A 6 1.32 9.66 14.76
C THR A 6 1.08 8.47 15.67
N HIS A 7 1.35 8.63 16.97
CA HIS A 7 0.92 7.64 17.97
C HIS A 7 -0.52 7.90 18.38
N TYR A 8 -1.36 6.87 18.27
CA TYR A 8 -2.75 6.91 18.72
C TYR A 8 -3.11 5.60 19.43
N LEU A 9 -3.51 5.71 20.70
CA LEU A 9 -3.91 4.57 21.54
C LEU A 9 -2.90 3.40 21.52
N GLY A 10 -1.60 3.71 21.60
CA GLY A 10 -0.53 2.71 21.63
C GLY A 10 -0.16 2.09 20.28
N ASN A 11 -0.79 2.55 19.18
CA ASN A 11 -0.47 2.14 17.82
C ASN A 11 0.08 3.31 17.01
N VAL A 12 0.80 3.02 15.93
CA VAL A 12 1.20 4.01 14.94
C VAL A 12 0.11 4.11 13.87
N HIS A 13 -0.23 5.34 13.52
CA HIS A 13 -1.19 5.65 12.46
C HIS A 13 -0.53 6.51 11.40
N ALA A 14 -0.66 6.10 10.14
CA ALA A 14 -0.18 6.83 8.97
C ALA A 14 -1.30 7.68 8.36
N LYS A 15 -0.96 8.88 7.90
CA LYS A 15 -1.77 9.69 7.00
C LYS A 15 -0.94 10.05 5.79
N CYS A 16 -1.52 9.99 4.59
CA CYS A 16 -0.86 10.34 3.34
C CYS A 16 -1.64 11.45 2.61
N SER A 17 -1.07 11.99 1.53
CA SER A 17 -1.81 12.90 0.63
C SER A 17 -3.04 12.22 0.03
N MET A 18 -3.95 13.03 -0.51
CA MET A 18 -5.25 12.61 -1.05
C MET A 18 -5.11 11.42 -2.02
N GLU A 19 -4.16 11.48 -2.95
CA GLU A 19 -3.93 10.42 -3.97
C GLU A 19 -3.36 9.10 -3.39
N HIS A 20 -3.00 9.08 -2.10
CA HIS A 20 -2.34 7.95 -1.43
C HIS A 20 -3.13 7.45 -0.22
N ILE A 21 -4.43 7.72 -0.14
CA ILE A 21 -5.26 7.27 0.99
C ILE A 21 -5.27 5.74 1.08
N ALA A 22 -5.37 5.00 -0.04
CA ALA A 22 -5.30 3.53 -0.04
C ALA A 22 -3.97 3.01 0.56
N LEU A 23 -2.84 3.69 0.32
CA LEU A 23 -1.56 3.35 0.96
C LEU A 23 -1.63 3.53 2.48
N ALA A 24 -2.16 4.67 2.94
CA ALA A 24 -2.34 4.91 4.38
C ALA A 24 -3.24 3.83 5.00
N ASN A 25 -4.32 3.45 4.30
CA ASN A 25 -5.26 2.44 4.75
C ASN A 25 -4.62 1.05 4.82
N TRP A 26 -3.89 0.61 3.79
CA TRP A 26 -3.11 -0.63 3.82
C TRP A 26 -2.18 -0.66 5.03
N PHE A 27 -1.45 0.42 5.29
CA PHE A 27 -0.55 0.49 6.44
C PHE A 27 -1.33 0.36 7.76
N ASN A 28 -2.40 1.14 7.90
CA ASN A 28 -3.21 1.18 9.11
C ASN A 28 -4.03 -0.09 9.36
N SER A 29 -4.28 -0.92 8.33
CA SER A 29 -4.93 -2.22 8.45
C SER A 29 -3.91 -3.36 8.61
N GLU A 30 -3.07 -3.56 7.60
CA GLU A 30 -2.21 -4.74 7.47
C GLU A 30 -1.03 -4.70 8.43
N VAL A 31 -0.31 -3.57 8.50
CA VAL A 31 0.88 -3.46 9.38
C VAL A 31 0.48 -3.44 10.85
N ARG A 32 -0.66 -2.82 11.17
CA ARG A 32 -1.22 -2.86 12.53
C ARG A 32 -1.57 -4.27 12.98
N SER A 33 -2.17 -5.06 12.10
CA SER A 33 -2.64 -6.42 12.43
C SER A 33 -1.52 -7.46 12.34
N ASN A 34 -0.54 -7.22 11.48
CA ASN A 34 0.62 -8.05 11.26
C ASN A 34 1.87 -7.17 11.06
N PRO A 35 2.63 -6.88 12.13
CA PRO A 35 3.85 -6.08 12.02
C PRO A 35 4.88 -6.63 11.03
N GLN A 36 4.86 -7.93 10.71
CA GLN A 36 5.74 -8.51 9.71
C GLN A 36 5.43 -8.01 8.29
N ALA A 37 4.22 -7.53 8.02
CA ALA A 37 3.80 -7.06 6.70
C ALA A 37 4.69 -5.91 6.18
N PHE A 38 5.13 -5.00 7.06
CA PHE A 38 6.04 -3.92 6.64
C PHE A 38 7.41 -4.47 6.23
N LEU A 39 7.97 -5.43 6.98
CA LEU A 39 9.26 -6.05 6.66
C LEU A 39 9.18 -6.83 5.35
N THR A 40 8.10 -7.55 5.13
CA THR A 40 7.86 -8.27 3.87
C THR A 40 7.77 -7.29 2.70
N ALA A 41 7.03 -6.20 2.84
CA ALA A 41 6.91 -5.18 1.80
C ALA A 41 8.26 -4.51 1.49
N LEU A 42 9.02 -4.13 2.52
CA LEU A 42 10.35 -3.53 2.36
C LEU A 42 11.31 -4.50 1.66
N SER A 43 11.36 -5.75 2.13
CA SER A 43 12.20 -6.79 1.54
C SER A 43 11.81 -7.09 0.09
N ALA A 44 10.52 -7.06 -0.26
CA ALA A 44 10.06 -7.24 -1.63
C ALA A 44 10.58 -6.12 -2.54
N CYS A 45 10.52 -4.87 -2.08
CA CYS A 45 11.03 -3.72 -2.83
C CYS A 45 12.56 -3.77 -3.02
N GLU A 46 13.31 -4.23 -2.02
CA GLU A 46 14.78 -4.31 -2.10
C GLU A 46 15.29 -5.46 -2.99
N GLN A 47 14.49 -6.53 -3.14
CA GLN A 47 14.90 -7.72 -3.87
C GLN A 47 14.47 -7.73 -5.33
N ILE A 48 13.55 -6.83 -5.72
CA ILE A 48 12.99 -6.79 -7.07
C ILE A 48 14.07 -6.39 -8.09
N LYS A 49 14.12 -7.08 -9.23
CA LYS A 49 15.05 -6.79 -10.33
C LYS A 49 14.26 -6.43 -11.58
N ASN A 50 14.96 -5.88 -12.59
CA ASN A 50 14.35 -5.45 -13.85
C ASN A 50 13.38 -6.50 -14.42
N ASN A 51 12.13 -6.07 -14.66
CA ASN A 51 10.98 -6.86 -15.14
C ASN A 51 10.34 -7.86 -14.15
N ASP A 52 10.77 -7.89 -12.89
CA ASP A 52 10.08 -8.67 -11.85
C ASP A 52 8.87 -7.89 -11.32
N GLU A 53 7.81 -8.63 -10.99
CA GLU A 53 6.64 -8.12 -10.28
C GLU A 53 6.37 -9.02 -9.06
N VAL A 54 6.07 -8.41 -7.92
CA VAL A 54 5.74 -9.10 -6.68
C VAL A 54 4.34 -8.69 -6.23
N THR A 55 3.49 -9.67 -5.99
CA THR A 55 2.16 -9.46 -5.40
C THR A 55 2.15 -9.90 -3.94
N LEU A 56 1.79 -8.99 -3.04
CA LEU A 56 1.61 -9.28 -1.61
C LEU A 56 0.12 -9.14 -1.26
N ILE A 57 -0.54 -10.28 -1.10
CA ILE A 57 -1.97 -10.35 -0.78
C ILE A 57 -2.16 -10.16 0.73
N GLY A 58 -2.77 -9.04 1.13
CA GLY A 58 -3.19 -8.78 2.51
C GLY A 58 -4.65 -9.17 2.76
N SER A 59 -5.18 -8.82 3.94
CA SER A 59 -6.58 -9.05 4.28
C SER A 59 -7.51 -8.06 3.57
N GLU A 60 -7.25 -6.77 3.72
CA GLU A 60 -8.05 -5.67 3.18
C GLU A 60 -7.46 -5.10 1.89
N TYR A 61 -6.13 -5.12 1.75
CA TYR A 61 -5.42 -4.54 0.61
C TYR A 61 -4.36 -5.49 0.06
N THR A 62 -4.18 -5.47 -1.26
CA THR A 62 -3.09 -6.16 -1.98
C THR A 62 -2.10 -5.14 -2.53
N LEU A 63 -0.82 -5.43 -2.39
CA LEU A 63 0.26 -4.66 -3.02
C LEU A 63 0.71 -5.36 -4.30
N PHE A 64 0.91 -4.57 -5.35
CA PHE A 64 1.58 -4.98 -6.58
C PHE A 64 2.81 -4.11 -6.72
N ILE A 65 3.99 -4.72 -6.67
CA ILE A 65 5.27 -4.03 -6.59
C ILE A 65 6.05 -4.40 -7.84
N ASN A 66 6.49 -3.40 -8.59
CA ASN A 66 7.49 -3.55 -9.65
C ASN A 66 8.67 -2.59 -9.38
N THR A 67 9.64 -2.54 -10.31
CA THR A 67 10.84 -1.70 -10.15
C THR A 67 10.56 -0.20 -10.11
N ASP A 68 9.49 0.25 -10.75
CA ASP A 68 9.20 1.66 -10.97
C ASP A 68 8.07 2.16 -10.06
N GLU A 69 7.05 1.34 -9.82
CA GLU A 69 5.80 1.70 -9.17
C GLU A 69 5.28 0.60 -8.23
N VAL A 70 4.56 1.05 -7.19
CA VAL A 70 3.75 0.23 -6.30
C VAL A 70 2.29 0.64 -6.44
N MET A 71 1.44 -0.33 -6.76
CA MET A 71 -0.01 -0.19 -6.72
C MET A 71 -0.55 -0.82 -5.43
N ILE A 72 -1.38 -0.07 -4.72
CA ILE A 72 -2.11 -0.50 -3.54
C ILE A 72 -3.58 -0.57 -3.92
N ARG A 73 -4.20 -1.74 -3.78
CA ARG A 73 -5.61 -1.96 -4.17
C ARG A 73 -6.39 -2.63 -3.05
N ALA A 74 -7.55 -2.08 -2.71
CA ALA A 74 -8.48 -2.72 -1.80
C ALA A 74 -8.98 -4.06 -2.38
N ASN A 75 -9.09 -5.09 -1.55
CA ASN A 75 -9.46 -6.44 -1.96
C ASN A 75 -10.94 -6.58 -2.26
N ASN A 76 -11.80 -5.75 -1.66
CA ASN A 76 -13.21 -5.69 -1.99
C ASN A 76 -13.45 -5.28 -3.46
N LEU A 77 -12.53 -4.54 -4.10
CA LEU A 77 -12.55 -4.26 -5.54
C LEU A 77 -12.32 -5.50 -6.40
N ALA A 78 -11.60 -6.52 -5.90
CA ALA A 78 -11.36 -7.76 -6.65
C ALA A 78 -12.63 -8.63 -6.76
N ILE A 79 -13.64 -8.36 -5.94
CA ILE A 79 -14.91 -9.10 -5.90
C ILE A 79 -15.83 -8.70 -7.07
N GLU A 80 -15.62 -7.54 -7.69
CA GLU A 80 -16.46 -7.05 -8.82
C GLU A 80 -15.95 -7.48 -10.20
N THR A 81 -14.77 -8.10 -10.31
CA THR A 81 -14.13 -8.39 -11.61
C THR A 81 -14.59 -9.65 -12.35
N ASP A 82 -15.51 -10.46 -11.82
CA ASP A 82 -16.06 -11.65 -12.53
C ASP A 82 -17.37 -11.37 -13.29
N GLU A 83 -17.98 -10.18 -13.14
CA GLU A 83 -19.17 -9.79 -13.91
C GLU A 83 -19.00 -8.42 -14.58
N ILE A 84 -18.69 -8.48 -15.88
CA ILE A 84 -19.00 -7.46 -16.90
C ILE A 84 -18.13 -6.18 -16.82
N LEU A 85 -17.14 -6.14 -17.71
CA LEU A 85 -16.53 -4.91 -18.22
C LEU A 85 -17.61 -4.08 -18.94
N GLU A 86 -18.24 -3.13 -18.26
CA GLU A 86 -18.90 -1.99 -18.90
C GLU A 86 -18.04 -0.74 -18.82
N ASP A 87 -17.85 -0.16 -20.00
CA ASP A 87 -16.81 0.76 -20.46
C ASP A 87 -16.92 2.20 -19.92
N ASP A 88 -17.51 2.43 -18.73
CA ASP A 88 -17.80 3.81 -18.27
C ASP A 88 -18.00 4.04 -16.76
N PHE A 89 -17.28 3.32 -15.88
CA PHE A 89 -17.41 3.57 -14.44
C PHE A 89 -16.08 3.83 -13.72
N HIS A 90 -15.82 5.12 -13.50
CA HIS A 90 -14.88 5.65 -12.50
C HIS A 90 -15.34 5.31 -11.07
N TYR A 91 -15.20 4.06 -10.62
CA TYR A 91 -15.52 3.67 -9.22
C TYR A 91 -14.29 3.53 -8.31
N TYR A 92 -13.10 3.87 -8.79
CA TYR A 92 -11.92 3.87 -7.92
C TYR A 92 -11.77 5.24 -7.25
N ASP A 93 -12.28 5.35 -6.03
CA ASP A 93 -11.92 6.44 -5.15
C ASP A 93 -10.51 6.26 -4.59
N GLU A 94 -9.98 7.32 -3.97
CA GLU A 94 -8.63 7.34 -3.44
C GLU A 94 -8.44 6.40 -2.23
N GLU A 95 -9.53 5.93 -1.62
CA GLU A 95 -9.48 4.92 -0.57
C GLU A 95 -9.26 3.51 -1.14
N SER A 96 -9.70 3.29 -2.38
CA SER A 96 -9.74 1.96 -2.99
C SER A 96 -8.49 1.63 -3.81
N ILE A 97 -7.86 2.62 -4.44
CA ILE A 97 -6.61 2.44 -5.19
C ILE A 97 -5.65 3.62 -4.98
N ALA A 98 -4.35 3.31 -4.87
CA ALA A 98 -3.29 4.31 -4.90
C ALA A 98 -2.08 3.77 -5.66
N PHE A 99 -1.32 4.71 -6.22
CA PHE A 99 -0.07 4.43 -6.92
C PHE A 99 1.02 5.34 -6.36
N CYS A 100 2.22 4.80 -6.13
CA CYS A 100 3.39 5.61 -5.85
C CYS A 100 4.64 4.98 -6.44
N GLY A 101 5.66 5.80 -6.70
CA GLY A 101 6.95 5.26 -7.15
C GLY A 101 7.54 4.32 -6.10
N THR A 102 8.20 3.24 -6.52
CA THR A 102 8.80 2.27 -5.59
C THR A 102 9.80 2.92 -4.63
N THR A 103 10.52 3.95 -5.08
CA THR A 103 11.41 4.75 -4.22
C THR A 103 10.65 5.52 -3.13
N ASP A 104 9.50 6.10 -3.46
CA ASP A 104 8.65 6.82 -2.49
C ASP A 104 8.06 5.86 -1.46
N PHE A 105 7.67 4.64 -1.89
CA PHE A 105 7.18 3.61 -1.00
C PHE A 105 8.27 3.10 -0.04
N ILE A 106 9.49 2.85 -0.53
CA ILE A 106 10.64 2.51 0.31
C ILE A 106 10.92 3.63 1.32
N HIS A 107 10.88 4.89 0.89
CA HIS A 107 11.06 6.04 1.77
C HIS A 107 10.02 6.06 2.90
N PHE A 108 8.74 5.80 2.57
CA PHE A 108 7.67 5.69 3.56
C PHE A 108 7.90 4.55 4.57
N LEU A 109 8.28 3.35 4.12
CA LEU A 109 8.55 2.22 5.01
C LEU A 109 9.75 2.46 5.93
N ASN A 110 10.81 3.09 5.42
CA ASN A 110 11.97 3.44 6.22
C ASN A 110 11.65 4.55 7.24
N ALA A 111 10.87 5.56 6.85
CA ALA A 111 10.43 6.60 7.76
C ALA A 111 9.54 6.03 8.89
N TYR A 112 8.73 5.02 8.61
CA TYR A 112 8.02 4.27 9.66
C TYR A 112 8.99 3.55 10.60
N PHE A 113 9.98 2.84 10.05
CA PHE A 113 10.98 2.13 10.86
C PHE A 113 11.74 3.09 11.79
N GLU A 114 12.15 4.26 11.29
CA GLU A 114 12.78 5.31 12.09
C GLU A 114 11.84 5.88 13.16
N PHE A 115 10.53 6.00 12.87
CA PHE A 115 9.55 6.53 13.81
C PHE A 115 9.30 5.62 15.01
N ILE A 116 9.47 4.30 14.87
CA ILE A 116 9.25 3.32 15.95
C ILE A 116 10.52 2.90 16.68
N ALA A 117 11.69 3.26 16.17
CA ALA A 117 12.99 2.96 16.78
C ALA A 117 13.23 3.78 18.05
#